data_AF-A0A7L9BEU6-F1
#
_entry.id   AF-A0A7L9BEU6-F1
#
_cell.length_a   1.000
_cell.length_b   1.000
_cell.length_c   1.000
_cell.angle_alpha   90.00
_cell.angle_beta   90.00
_cell.angle_gamma   90.00
#
_symmetry.space_group_name_H-M   'P 1'
#
loop_
_entity.id
_entity.type
_entity.pdbx_description
1 polymer ?
#
loop_
_entity_poly.entity_id
_entity_poly.type
_entity_poly.pdbx_seq_one_letter_code
_entity_poly.pdbx_strand_id
1 'polypeptide(L)'
;MTIKPKQHILIFYIVVLMASAIVVLNFSMLVEQEEAHVEEELFPYVEPLPFESGVFERAEFALAYRNMPDDENHNRSLEGYYKRRAFSGAPPVIPHAILNESAFGGKACLQCHQNGGYVEQFKAFAPVTPHPELINCRQCHVPVNTNALFKATAFEGLKAPAIGNRAMEGSPPVIPHTLQLRENCLACHAGPAAPKTIRVTHPERVNCRSCHALKPLTPIEWERPAK
;
A
#
# COMPACT_ATOMS: atom_id res chain seq x y z
N MET A 1 80.26 -15.83 33.75
CA MET A 1 79.77 -14.51 33.30
C MET A 1 79.05 -13.88 34.50
N THR A 2 79.75 -13.09 35.30
CA THR A 2 79.22 -12.51 36.54
C THR A 2 78.39 -11.27 36.20
N ILE A 3 77.08 -11.45 36.15
CA ILE A 3 76.12 -10.38 35.88
C ILE A 3 76.18 -9.40 37.06
N LYS A 4 76.39 -8.10 36.79
CA LYS A 4 76.57 -7.07 37.83
C LYS A 4 75.23 -6.80 38.53
N PRO A 5 75.19 -6.45 39.83
CA PRO A 5 73.94 -6.29 40.60
C PRO A 5 72.92 -5.31 39.98
N LYS A 6 73.39 -4.30 39.22
CA LYS A 6 72.52 -3.36 38.49
C LYS A 6 71.79 -3.99 37.30
N GLN A 7 72.35 -5.03 36.67
CA GLN A 7 71.73 -5.75 35.55
C GLN A 7 70.57 -6.64 36.03
N HIS A 8 70.68 -7.24 37.22
CA HIS A 8 69.58 -8.00 37.83
C HIS A 8 68.37 -7.12 38.16
N ILE A 9 68.63 -5.90 38.64
CA ILE A 9 67.57 -4.91 38.90
C ILE A 9 66.89 -4.50 37.59
N LEU A 10 67.67 -4.24 36.53
CA LEU A 10 67.11 -3.87 35.22
C LEU A 10 66.28 -5.02 34.60
N ILE A 11 66.78 -6.25 34.65
CA ILE A 11 66.05 -7.43 34.16
C ILE A 11 64.76 -7.62 34.95
N PHE A 12 64.80 -7.46 36.27
CA PHE A 12 63.60 -7.53 37.11
C PHE A 12 62.56 -6.48 36.71
N TYR A 13 62.97 -5.22 36.49
CA TYR A 13 62.05 -4.18 36.03
C TYR A 13 61.44 -4.49 34.66
N ILE A 14 62.23 -5.00 33.71
CA ILE A 14 61.74 -5.38 32.38
C ILE A 14 60.72 -6.53 32.48
N VAL A 15 61.00 -7.55 33.31
CA VAL A 15 60.09 -8.68 33.52
C VAL A 15 58.79 -8.22 34.17
N VAL A 16 58.85 -7.34 35.17
CA VAL A 16 57.64 -6.76 35.80
C VAL A 16 56.83 -5.94 34.81
N LEU A 17 57.48 -5.12 33.98
CA LEU A 17 56.80 -4.33 32.94
C LEU A 17 56.12 -5.24 31.90
N MET A 18 56.81 -6.27 31.41
CA MET A 18 56.20 -7.22 30.48
C MET A 18 55.04 -7.98 31.10
N ALA A 19 55.16 -8.44 32.36
CA ALA A 19 54.06 -9.10 33.06
C ALA A 19 52.85 -8.17 33.22
N SER A 20 53.08 -6.89 33.56
CA SER A 20 52.00 -5.90 33.68
C SER A 20 51.32 -5.64 32.33
N ALA A 21 52.07 -5.53 31.24
CA ALA A 21 51.52 -5.34 29.90
C ALA A 21 50.66 -6.53 29.46
N ILE A 22 51.10 -7.76 29.75
CA ILE A 22 50.34 -8.97 29.45
C ILE A 22 49.02 -8.99 30.22
N VAL A 23 49.02 -8.62 31.51
CA VAL A 23 47.80 -8.56 32.32
C VAL A 23 46.82 -7.52 31.79
N VAL A 24 47.31 -6.31 31.46
CA VAL A 24 46.46 -5.24 30.91
C VAL A 24 45.87 -5.64 29.56
N LEU A 25 46.68 -6.20 28.66
CA LEU A 25 46.19 -6.66 27.35
C LEU A 25 45.18 -7.79 27.48
N ASN A 26 45.43 -8.76 28.37
CA ASN A 26 44.49 -9.85 28.59
C ASN A 26 43.17 -9.35 29.19
N PHE A 27 43.21 -8.42 30.14
CA PHE A 27 42.00 -7.81 30.69
C PHE A 27 41.24 -7.00 29.62
N SER A 28 41.95 -6.26 28.78
CA SER A 28 41.35 -5.52 27.67
C SER A 28 40.67 -6.46 26.66
N MET A 29 41.32 -7.57 26.30
CA MET A 29 40.75 -8.57 25.40
C MET A 29 39.52 -9.28 25.99
N LEU A 30 39.49 -9.50 27.31
CA LEU A 30 38.33 -10.06 27.99
C LEU A 30 37.16 -9.07 28.03
N VAL A 31 37.43 -7.77 28.20
CA VAL A 31 36.42 -6.70 28.14
C VAL A 31 35.90 -6.52 26.70
N GLU A 32 36.74 -6.66 25.68
CA GLU A 32 36.31 -6.65 24.27
C GLU A 32 35.54 -7.92 23.86
N GLN A 33 35.63 -9.01 24.65
CA GLN A 33 34.80 -10.20 24.49
C GLN A 33 33.42 -10.09 25.16
N GLU A 34 33.16 -9.03 25.93
CA GLU A 34 31.77 -8.68 26.24
C GLU A 34 31.13 -8.28 24.90
N GLU A 35 30.28 -9.15 24.36
CA GLU A 35 29.48 -8.81 23.19
C GLU A 35 28.81 -7.48 23.48
N ALA A 36 28.89 -6.54 22.53
CA ALA A 36 28.11 -5.32 22.62
C ALA A 36 26.66 -5.77 22.78
N HIS A 37 26.14 -5.67 24.00
CA HIS A 37 24.72 -5.76 24.26
C HIS A 37 24.13 -4.53 23.58
N VAL A 38 23.87 -4.68 22.29
CA VAL A 38 22.84 -3.89 21.62
C VAL A 38 21.61 -4.28 22.39
N GLU A 39 21.23 -3.44 23.35
CA GLU A 39 19.86 -3.43 23.83
C GLU A 39 19.06 -3.32 22.54
N GLU A 40 18.39 -4.42 22.20
CA GLU A 40 17.44 -4.43 21.11
C GLU A 40 16.40 -3.43 21.58
N GLU A 41 16.64 -2.15 21.30
CA GLU A 41 15.56 -1.26 20.95
C GLU A 41 14.87 -2.07 19.87
N LEU A 42 13.83 -2.80 20.30
CA LEU A 42 12.67 -3.11 19.51
C LEU A 42 12.46 -1.82 18.76
N PHE A 43 13.02 -1.72 17.55
CA PHE A 43 12.62 -0.71 16.60
C PHE A 43 11.12 -0.88 16.66
N PRO A 44 10.37 0.08 17.24
CA PRO A 44 8.95 -0.10 17.37
C PRO A 44 8.55 -0.41 15.95
N TYR A 45 7.99 -1.61 15.73
CA TYR A 45 7.58 -2.06 14.40
C TYR A 45 6.99 -0.83 13.76
N VAL A 46 7.72 -0.26 12.79
CA VAL A 46 7.31 1.02 12.22
C VAL A 46 6.07 0.57 11.50
N GLU A 47 4.90 0.77 12.12
CA GLU A 47 3.64 0.41 11.50
C GLU A 47 3.75 1.05 10.14
N PRO A 48 3.81 0.24 9.06
CA PRO A 48 4.00 0.80 7.74
C PRO A 48 2.91 1.84 7.63
N LEU A 49 3.30 3.09 7.32
CA LEU A 49 2.34 4.18 7.21
C LEU A 49 1.15 3.60 6.42
N PRO A 50 -0.07 3.54 6.97
CA PRO A 50 -1.16 2.73 6.39
C PRO A 50 -1.42 3.04 4.91
N PHE A 51 -1.00 4.23 4.48
CA PHE A 51 -0.99 4.70 3.11
C PHE A 51 -0.05 3.97 2.13
N GLU A 52 1.00 3.32 2.61
CA GLU A 52 2.04 2.68 1.80
C GLU A 52 1.83 1.17 1.68
N SER A 53 1.34 0.51 2.73
CA SER A 53 1.03 -0.94 2.69
C SER A 53 -0.06 -1.24 1.67
N GLY A 54 -1.11 -0.41 1.63
CA GLY A 54 -2.23 -0.58 0.68
C GLY A 54 -1.79 -0.57 -0.79
N VAL A 55 -0.69 0.11 -1.14
CA VAL A 55 -0.16 0.14 -2.52
C VAL A 55 0.25 -1.26 -3.01
N PHE A 56 0.79 -2.08 -2.12
CA PHE A 56 1.36 -3.38 -2.45
C PHE A 56 0.45 -4.56 -2.09
N GLU A 57 -0.69 -4.31 -1.44
CA GLU A 57 -1.65 -5.32 -0.97
C GLU A 57 -2.04 -6.35 -2.05
N ARG A 58 -2.04 -5.96 -3.33
CA ARG A 58 -2.40 -6.85 -4.45
C ARG A 58 -1.27 -7.12 -5.43
N ALA A 59 -0.03 -6.83 -5.05
CA ALA A 59 1.13 -7.05 -5.88
C ALA A 59 1.26 -8.52 -6.33
N GLU A 60 0.88 -9.47 -5.48
CA GLU A 60 0.91 -10.92 -5.79
C GLU A 60 -0.01 -11.31 -6.96
N PHE A 61 -1.13 -10.62 -7.16
CA PHE A 61 -2.09 -10.90 -8.23
C PHE A 61 -1.72 -10.22 -9.55
N ALA A 62 -0.68 -9.39 -9.57
CA ALA A 62 -0.39 -8.51 -10.69
C ALA A 62 -0.12 -9.26 -12.01
N LEU A 63 0.63 -10.37 -11.96
CA LEU A 63 0.87 -11.21 -13.14
C LEU A 63 -0.39 -11.93 -13.61
N ALA A 64 -1.24 -12.38 -12.68
CA ALA A 64 -2.53 -12.98 -13.02
C ALA A 64 -3.43 -11.97 -13.73
N TYR A 65 -3.45 -10.71 -13.29
CA TYR A 65 -4.19 -9.65 -13.97
C TYR A 65 -3.66 -9.32 -15.36
N ARG A 66 -2.33 -9.32 -15.55
CA ARG A 66 -1.72 -9.12 -16.87
C ARG A 66 -2.14 -10.22 -17.85
N ASN A 67 -2.20 -11.46 -17.37
CA ASN A 67 -2.48 -12.64 -18.19
C ASN A 67 -3.97 -12.98 -18.26
N MET A 68 -4.84 -12.18 -17.63
CA MET A 68 -6.27 -12.43 -17.58
C MET A 68 -6.89 -12.31 -18.98
N PRO A 69 -7.70 -13.29 -19.44
CA PRO A 69 -8.43 -13.16 -20.69
C PRO A 69 -9.49 -12.06 -20.57
N ASP A 70 -9.72 -11.34 -21.66
CA ASP A 70 -10.80 -10.35 -21.70
C ASP A 70 -12.16 -11.06 -21.84
N ASP A 71 -13.12 -10.67 -21.00
CA ASP A 71 -14.49 -11.18 -21.04
C ASP A 71 -15.42 -10.05 -21.47
N GLU A 72 -15.63 -9.94 -22.79
CA GLU A 72 -16.43 -8.87 -23.38
C GLU A 72 -17.87 -8.84 -22.88
N ASN A 73 -18.43 -10.00 -22.55
CA ASN A 73 -19.83 -10.13 -22.14
C ASN A 73 -20.06 -9.64 -20.70
N HIS A 74 -19.04 -9.72 -19.85
CA HIS A 74 -19.14 -9.36 -18.43
C HIS A 74 -18.27 -8.16 -18.04
N ASN A 75 -17.76 -7.42 -19.03
CA ASN A 75 -16.95 -6.25 -18.81
C ASN A 75 -17.75 -5.12 -18.15
N ARG A 76 -17.18 -4.58 -17.07
CA ARG A 76 -17.79 -3.43 -16.38
C ARG A 76 -17.56 -2.13 -17.17
N SER A 77 -18.61 -1.35 -17.35
CA SER A 77 -18.52 0.00 -17.92
C SER A 77 -18.16 1.04 -16.86
N LEU A 78 -17.52 2.13 -17.30
CA LEU A 78 -17.21 3.26 -16.42
C LEU A 78 -18.48 4.00 -15.96
N GLU A 79 -19.49 4.08 -16.82
CA GLU A 79 -20.81 4.61 -16.46
C GLU A 79 -21.43 3.82 -15.30
N GLY A 80 -21.45 2.48 -15.41
CA GLY A 80 -21.96 1.61 -14.34
C GLY A 80 -21.12 1.69 -13.06
N TYR A 81 -19.83 2.01 -13.16
CA TYR A 81 -18.99 2.28 -11.99
C TYR A 81 -19.42 3.56 -11.26
N TYR A 82 -19.64 4.66 -11.98
CA TYR A 82 -20.03 5.94 -11.38
C TYR A 82 -21.50 5.99 -10.97
N LYS A 83 -22.41 5.32 -11.69
CA LYS A 83 -23.84 5.27 -11.35
C LYS A 83 -24.12 4.69 -9.97
N ARG A 84 -23.22 3.85 -9.44
CA ARG A 84 -23.33 3.30 -8.09
C ARG A 84 -22.85 4.27 -7.00
N ARG A 85 -22.49 5.50 -7.32
CA ARG A 85 -21.95 6.49 -6.39
C ARG A 85 -22.75 7.78 -6.45
N ALA A 86 -22.95 8.42 -5.30
CA ALA A 86 -23.60 9.72 -5.24
C ALA A 86 -22.76 10.80 -5.97
N PHE A 87 -21.42 10.70 -5.88
CA PHE A 87 -20.47 11.59 -6.56
C PHE A 87 -19.13 10.87 -6.79
N SER A 88 -18.27 11.45 -7.63
CA SER A 88 -16.92 10.90 -7.83
C SER A 88 -16.13 10.89 -6.51
N GLY A 89 -15.75 9.71 -6.04
CA GLY A 89 -15.08 9.53 -4.74
C GLY A 89 -15.97 8.92 -3.65
N ALA A 90 -17.29 8.97 -3.79
CA ALA A 90 -18.19 8.38 -2.80
C ALA A 90 -18.05 6.84 -2.72
N PRO A 91 -18.33 6.23 -1.56
CA PRO A 91 -18.52 4.79 -1.46
C PRO A 91 -19.64 4.33 -2.40
N PRO A 92 -19.47 3.21 -3.13
CA PRO A 92 -20.53 2.64 -3.93
C PRO A 92 -21.67 2.09 -3.07
N VAL A 93 -22.90 2.28 -3.53
CA VAL A 93 -24.07 1.60 -2.98
C VAL A 93 -24.02 0.09 -3.27
N ILE A 94 -24.68 -0.70 -2.44
CA ILE A 94 -24.80 -2.16 -2.63
C ILE A 94 -26.00 -2.41 -3.56
N PRO A 95 -25.79 -2.96 -4.78
CA PRO A 95 -26.83 -3.08 -5.80
C PRO A 95 -27.58 -4.43 -5.77
N HIS A 96 -27.33 -5.26 -4.76
CA HIS A 96 -27.89 -6.60 -4.63
C HIS A 96 -28.34 -6.84 -3.19
N ALA A 97 -29.19 -7.84 -2.99
CA ALA A 97 -29.59 -8.27 -1.66
C ALA A 97 -28.36 -8.75 -0.86
N ILE A 98 -28.40 -8.55 0.46
CA ILE A 98 -27.38 -9.05 1.38
C ILE A 98 -27.89 -10.28 2.13
N LEU A 99 -27.00 -11.24 2.39
CA LEU A 99 -27.36 -12.52 3.01
C LEU A 99 -27.86 -12.35 4.46
N ASN A 100 -27.39 -11.32 5.17
CA ASN A 100 -27.79 -11.01 6.54
C ASN A 100 -27.92 -9.49 6.72
N GLU A 101 -29.17 -9.01 6.77
CA GLU A 101 -29.51 -7.59 6.96
C GLU A 101 -29.13 -7.01 8.32
N SER A 102 -28.83 -7.86 9.32
CA SER A 102 -28.41 -7.42 10.65
C SER A 102 -26.88 -7.39 10.81
N ALA A 103 -26.13 -7.99 9.88
CA ALA A 103 -24.67 -8.00 9.94
C ALA A 103 -24.10 -6.66 9.44
N PHE A 104 -23.09 -6.11 10.12
CA PHE A 104 -22.41 -4.87 9.71
C PHE A 104 -21.41 -5.05 8.55
N GLY A 105 -21.22 -6.27 8.08
CA GLY A 105 -20.26 -6.64 7.03
C GLY A 105 -19.41 -7.82 7.46
N GLY A 106 -18.12 -7.77 7.13
CA GLY A 106 -17.10 -8.72 7.53
C GLY A 106 -16.93 -9.87 6.55
N LYS A 107 -16.67 -11.07 7.09
CA LYS A 107 -16.31 -12.26 6.29
C LYS A 107 -17.34 -12.58 5.20
N ALA A 108 -18.63 -12.32 5.44
CA ALA A 108 -19.68 -12.54 4.45
C ALA A 108 -19.50 -11.70 3.17
N CYS A 109 -19.11 -10.44 3.30
CA CYS A 109 -18.83 -9.58 2.14
C CYS A 109 -17.50 -10.00 1.48
N LEU A 110 -16.48 -10.26 2.31
CA LEU A 110 -15.13 -10.58 1.86
C LEU A 110 -15.05 -11.90 1.08
N GLN A 111 -15.97 -12.86 1.30
CA GLN A 111 -16.08 -14.08 0.49
C GLN A 111 -16.09 -13.82 -1.02
N CYS A 112 -16.72 -12.72 -1.46
CA CYS A 112 -16.73 -12.33 -2.87
C CYS A 112 -15.88 -11.08 -3.13
N HIS A 113 -15.82 -10.14 -2.19
CA HIS A 113 -15.20 -8.83 -2.43
C HIS A 113 -13.72 -8.72 -2.05
N GLN A 114 -13.14 -9.68 -1.32
CA GLN A 114 -11.72 -9.61 -0.96
C GLN A 114 -10.80 -9.80 -2.16
N ASN A 115 -11.05 -10.85 -2.95
CA ASN A 115 -10.26 -11.16 -4.15
C ASN A 115 -11.05 -11.04 -5.45
N GLY A 116 -12.32 -10.65 -5.35
CA GLY A 116 -13.23 -10.64 -6.49
C GLY A 116 -13.54 -12.07 -6.94
N GLY A 117 -14.18 -12.18 -8.11
CA GLY A 117 -14.55 -13.46 -8.69
C GLY A 117 -15.86 -13.35 -9.44
N TYR A 118 -16.10 -14.28 -10.37
CA TYR A 118 -17.37 -14.33 -11.07
C TYR A 118 -18.45 -14.88 -10.15
N VAL A 119 -19.58 -14.16 -10.05
CA VAL A 119 -20.71 -14.57 -9.23
C VAL A 119 -21.87 -14.92 -10.15
N GLU A 120 -22.11 -16.23 -10.32
CA GLU A 120 -23.11 -16.77 -11.25
C GLU A 120 -24.50 -16.17 -11.03
N GLN A 121 -24.94 -16.06 -9.77
CA GLN A 121 -26.25 -15.49 -9.42
C GLN A 121 -26.45 -14.07 -9.98
N PHE A 122 -25.37 -13.29 -10.09
CA PHE A 122 -25.41 -11.92 -10.61
C PHE A 122 -24.92 -11.79 -12.04
N LYS A 123 -24.44 -12.89 -12.65
CA LYS A 123 -23.80 -12.94 -13.96
C LYS A 123 -22.77 -11.84 -14.14
N ALA A 124 -21.97 -11.61 -13.11
CA ALA A 124 -21.05 -10.49 -13.04
C ALA A 124 -19.88 -10.78 -12.11
N PHE A 125 -18.75 -10.12 -12.36
CA PHE A 125 -17.61 -10.16 -11.46
C PHE A 125 -17.82 -9.24 -10.24
N ALA A 126 -17.57 -9.78 -9.06
CA ALA A 126 -17.54 -9.01 -7.83
C ALA A 126 -16.35 -8.04 -7.83
N PRO A 127 -16.56 -6.74 -7.61
CA PRO A 127 -15.47 -5.79 -7.47
C PRO A 127 -14.66 -6.05 -6.20
N VAL A 128 -13.35 -5.92 -6.33
CA VAL A 128 -12.43 -6.03 -5.20
C VAL A 128 -12.56 -4.79 -4.31
N THR A 129 -12.60 -4.99 -2.99
CA THR A 129 -12.51 -3.89 -2.03
C THR A 129 -11.06 -3.41 -1.92
N PRO A 130 -10.78 -2.09 -1.99
CA PRO A 130 -9.43 -1.58 -1.77
C PRO A 130 -9.00 -1.63 -0.29
N HIS A 131 -9.95 -1.84 0.63
CA HIS A 131 -9.76 -1.81 2.09
C HIS A 131 -10.42 -3.05 2.74
N PRO A 132 -9.86 -4.27 2.58
CA PRO A 132 -10.41 -5.50 3.16
C PRO A 132 -10.37 -5.56 4.69
N GLU A 133 -9.50 -4.78 5.32
CA GLU A 133 -9.34 -4.64 6.78
C GLU A 133 -10.49 -3.88 7.44
N LEU A 134 -11.20 -3.03 6.69
CA LEU A 134 -12.37 -2.30 7.17
C LEU A 134 -13.63 -3.18 7.11
N ILE A 135 -13.73 -4.08 8.07
CA ILE A 135 -14.76 -5.12 8.12
C ILE A 135 -16.20 -4.61 8.32
N ASN A 136 -16.40 -3.39 8.83
CA ASN A 136 -17.72 -2.78 9.01
C ASN A 136 -18.21 -2.11 7.73
N CYS A 137 -18.31 -2.89 6.64
CA CYS A 137 -18.59 -2.38 5.29
C CYS A 137 -19.86 -1.50 5.22
N ARG A 138 -20.91 -1.85 5.99
CA ARG A 138 -22.20 -1.13 5.97
C ARG A 138 -22.19 0.21 6.70
N GLN A 139 -21.08 0.57 7.36
CA GLN A 139 -20.87 1.93 7.85
C GLN A 139 -20.83 2.95 6.69
N CYS A 140 -20.32 2.52 5.52
CA CYS A 140 -20.16 3.38 4.35
C CYS A 140 -20.98 2.89 3.14
N HIS A 141 -21.12 1.58 2.97
CA HIS A 141 -21.82 0.97 1.83
C HIS A 141 -23.26 0.62 2.19
N VAL A 142 -24.21 1.37 1.65
CA VAL A 142 -25.63 1.22 1.96
C VAL A 142 -26.35 0.51 0.80
N PRO A 143 -27.25 -0.45 1.08
CA PRO A 143 -28.07 -1.09 0.04
C PRO A 143 -29.10 -0.12 -0.55
N VAL A 144 -29.37 -0.29 -1.84
CA VAL A 144 -30.44 0.44 -2.53
C VAL A 144 -31.75 -0.32 -2.37
N ASN A 145 -32.68 0.26 -1.61
CA ASN A 145 -34.01 -0.32 -1.39
C ASN A 145 -35.06 0.14 -2.41
N THR A 146 -34.84 1.32 -3.01
CA THR A 146 -35.74 1.91 -4.01
C THR A 146 -34.94 2.81 -4.97
N ASN A 147 -35.44 2.93 -6.20
CA ASN A 147 -34.90 3.85 -7.20
C ASN A 147 -35.56 5.25 -7.13
N ALA A 148 -36.57 5.43 -6.28
CA ALA A 148 -37.26 6.69 -6.10
C ALA A 148 -36.59 7.53 -5.00
N LEU A 149 -36.51 8.84 -5.23
CA LEU A 149 -36.15 9.79 -4.19
C LEU A 149 -37.29 9.90 -3.18
N PHE A 150 -36.96 9.94 -1.89
CA PHE A 150 -37.95 10.26 -0.84
C PHE A 150 -38.52 11.68 -1.02
N LYS A 151 -37.66 12.62 -1.42
CA LYS A 151 -38.02 13.99 -1.78
C LYS A 151 -37.07 14.48 -2.88
N ALA A 152 -37.57 15.34 -3.77
CA ALA A 152 -36.72 15.99 -4.77
C ALA A 152 -35.55 16.72 -4.10
N THR A 153 -34.38 16.64 -4.72
CA THR A 153 -33.14 17.26 -4.24
C THR A 153 -32.45 17.98 -5.40
N ALA A 154 -31.82 19.11 -5.09
CA ALA A 154 -30.95 19.85 -6.01
C ALA A 154 -29.46 19.44 -5.85
N PHE A 155 -29.19 18.32 -5.18
CA PHE A 155 -27.83 17.83 -5.00
C PHE A 155 -27.19 17.51 -6.35
N GLU A 156 -26.07 18.17 -6.63
CA GLU A 156 -25.19 17.87 -7.76
C GLU A 156 -23.87 17.30 -7.23
N GLY A 157 -23.55 16.08 -7.66
CA GLY A 157 -22.31 15.41 -7.27
C GLY A 157 -21.08 15.97 -8.00
N LEU A 158 -19.90 15.79 -7.40
CA LEU A 158 -18.62 16.01 -8.07
C LEU A 158 -18.54 15.20 -9.37
N LYS A 159 -18.25 15.88 -10.48
CA LYS A 159 -18.10 15.26 -11.79
C LYS A 159 -16.95 14.26 -11.80
N ALA A 160 -17.13 13.18 -12.54
CA ALA A 160 -16.07 12.21 -12.77
C ALA A 160 -14.88 12.88 -13.50
N PRO A 161 -13.64 12.50 -13.14
CA PRO A 161 -12.47 13.00 -13.87
C PRO A 161 -12.44 12.48 -15.30
N ALA A 162 -11.88 13.29 -16.20
CA ALA A 162 -11.63 12.88 -17.58
C ALA A 162 -10.61 11.73 -17.64
N ILE A 163 -10.82 10.82 -18.59
CA ILE A 163 -9.87 9.76 -18.94
C ILE A 163 -8.75 10.37 -19.81
N GLY A 164 -7.55 9.77 -19.77
CA GLY A 164 -6.45 10.20 -20.65
C GLY A 164 -5.85 11.54 -20.22
N ASN A 165 -5.94 11.87 -18.93
CA ASN A 165 -5.40 13.07 -18.28
C ASN A 165 -3.86 13.07 -18.17
N ARG A 166 -3.18 12.76 -19.27
CA ARG A 166 -1.72 12.79 -19.38
C ARG A 166 -1.24 14.24 -19.45
N ALA A 167 -0.08 14.51 -18.86
CA ALA A 167 0.52 15.84 -18.93
C ALA A 167 1.12 16.11 -20.31
N MET A 168 1.69 15.07 -20.94
CA MET A 168 2.32 15.12 -22.28
C MET A 168 2.07 13.82 -23.03
N GLU A 169 2.24 13.84 -24.35
CA GLU A 169 2.18 12.61 -25.15
C GLU A 169 3.22 11.59 -24.66
N GLY A 170 2.83 10.32 -24.58
CA GLY A 170 3.66 9.26 -23.99
C GLY A 170 3.83 9.29 -22.46
N SER A 171 3.43 10.35 -21.75
CA SER A 171 3.50 10.37 -20.28
C SER A 171 2.45 9.45 -19.65
N PRO A 172 2.68 8.89 -18.44
CA PRO A 172 1.62 8.22 -17.71
C PRO A 172 0.47 9.21 -17.40
N PRO A 173 -0.78 8.73 -17.31
CA PRO A 173 -1.90 9.53 -16.81
C PRO A 173 -1.68 9.88 -15.34
N VAL A 174 -2.10 11.08 -14.92
CA VAL A 174 -2.04 11.46 -13.50
C VAL A 174 -3.16 10.79 -12.71
N ILE A 175 -2.98 10.58 -11.40
CA ILE A 175 -4.01 10.06 -10.50
C ILE A 175 -5.00 11.20 -10.21
N PRO A 176 -6.27 11.11 -10.66
CA PRO A 176 -7.20 12.23 -10.60
C PRO A 176 -8.03 12.29 -9.30
N HIS A 177 -7.76 11.40 -8.35
CA HIS A 177 -8.51 11.26 -7.11
C HIS A 177 -7.56 11.18 -5.90
N THR A 178 -8.12 11.36 -4.71
CA THR A 178 -7.39 11.14 -3.46
C THR A 178 -7.00 9.67 -3.32
N LEU A 179 -5.92 9.39 -2.59
CA LEU A 179 -5.50 8.02 -2.31
C LEU A 179 -6.14 7.44 -1.06
N GLN A 180 -6.68 8.27 -0.16
CA GLN A 180 -7.32 7.81 1.06
C GLN A 180 -8.41 6.76 0.77
N LEU A 181 -8.27 5.56 1.34
CA LEU A 181 -9.15 4.40 1.12
C LEU A 181 -9.15 3.87 -0.33
N ARG A 182 -8.11 4.20 -1.10
CA ARG A 182 -7.92 3.91 -2.53
C ARG A 182 -6.45 3.66 -2.88
N GLU A 183 -5.64 3.34 -1.88
CA GLU A 183 -4.20 3.13 -1.99
C GLU A 183 -3.89 1.87 -2.81
N ASN A 184 -4.77 0.87 -2.69
CA ASN A 184 -4.75 -0.37 -3.46
C ASN A 184 -5.22 -0.15 -4.91
N CYS A 185 -4.31 0.39 -5.73
CA CYS A 185 -4.59 0.78 -7.10
C CYS A 185 -5.19 -0.37 -7.93
N LEU A 186 -4.66 -1.58 -7.78
CA LEU A 186 -5.09 -2.76 -8.55
C LEU A 186 -6.53 -3.21 -8.21
N ALA A 187 -7.08 -2.86 -7.05
CA ALA A 187 -8.48 -3.17 -6.73
C ALA A 187 -9.48 -2.50 -7.68
N CYS A 188 -9.14 -1.33 -8.24
CA CYS A 188 -9.99 -0.61 -9.18
C CYS A 188 -9.44 -0.58 -10.62
N HIS A 189 -8.12 -0.70 -10.79
CA HIS A 189 -7.45 -0.59 -12.10
C HIS A 189 -7.00 -1.94 -12.67
N ALA A 190 -7.31 -3.07 -12.03
CA ALA A 190 -6.97 -4.39 -12.55
C ALA A 190 -8.05 -5.44 -12.28
N GLY A 191 -7.96 -6.56 -13.00
CA GLY A 191 -8.90 -7.67 -12.89
C GLY A 191 -10.23 -7.47 -13.63
N PRO A 192 -11.10 -8.48 -13.59
CA PRO A 192 -12.27 -8.54 -14.46
C PRO A 192 -13.39 -7.59 -14.03
N ALA A 193 -13.47 -7.28 -12.74
CA ALA A 193 -14.47 -6.35 -12.22
C ALA A 193 -14.06 -4.86 -12.33
N ALA A 194 -12.80 -4.57 -12.69
CA ALA A 194 -12.36 -3.20 -12.97
C ALA A 194 -12.98 -2.72 -14.29
N PRO A 195 -13.43 -1.46 -14.39
CA PRO A 195 -13.98 -0.95 -15.64
C PRO A 195 -12.94 -0.99 -16.75
N LYS A 196 -13.29 -1.60 -17.89
CA LYS A 196 -12.33 -1.88 -18.99
C LYS A 196 -11.56 -0.64 -19.44
N THR A 197 -12.23 0.51 -19.48
CA THR A 197 -11.66 1.79 -19.94
C THR A 197 -10.57 2.37 -19.04
N ILE A 198 -10.48 1.95 -17.77
CA ILE A 198 -9.48 2.44 -16.82
C ILE A 198 -8.54 1.33 -16.32
N ARG A 199 -8.61 0.14 -16.91
CA ARG A 199 -7.67 -0.95 -16.57
C ARG A 199 -6.25 -0.54 -16.96
N VAL A 200 -5.30 -0.80 -16.07
CA VAL A 200 -3.88 -0.60 -16.35
C VAL A 200 -3.41 -1.69 -17.31
N THR A 201 -2.56 -1.31 -18.26
CA THR A 201 -1.99 -2.25 -19.25
C THR A 201 -0.79 -3.04 -18.73
N HIS A 202 -0.30 -2.68 -17.55
CA HIS A 202 0.95 -3.16 -16.97
C HIS A 202 0.83 -3.34 -15.45
N PRO A 203 -0.11 -4.16 -14.98
CA PRO A 203 -0.39 -4.32 -13.54
C PRO A 203 0.82 -4.84 -12.75
N GLU A 204 1.79 -5.51 -13.39
CA GLU A 204 3.04 -5.97 -12.79
C GLU A 204 3.96 -4.84 -12.30
N ARG A 205 3.76 -3.60 -12.76
CA ARG A 205 4.53 -2.45 -12.25
C ARG A 205 3.85 -1.95 -10.98
N VAL A 206 3.99 -2.76 -9.93
CA VAL A 206 3.21 -2.65 -8.69
C VAL A 206 3.41 -1.33 -7.93
N ASN A 207 4.55 -0.67 -8.13
CA ASN A 207 4.76 0.69 -7.60
C ASN A 207 4.22 1.75 -8.56
N CYS A 208 2.88 1.86 -8.64
CA CYS A 208 2.21 2.76 -9.60
C CYS A 208 2.62 4.23 -9.41
N ARG A 209 2.85 4.65 -8.16
CA ARG A 209 3.16 6.05 -7.80
C ARG A 209 4.56 6.49 -8.21
N SER A 210 5.46 5.57 -8.56
CA SER A 210 6.75 5.91 -9.16
C SER A 210 6.61 6.66 -10.49
N CYS A 211 5.50 6.43 -11.22
CA CYS A 211 5.25 7.04 -12.52
C CYS A 211 3.97 7.88 -12.52
N HIS A 212 2.92 7.42 -11.83
CA HIS A 212 1.63 8.09 -11.79
C HIS A 212 1.60 9.11 -10.64
N ALA A 213 1.85 10.38 -10.97
CA ALA A 213 1.77 11.49 -10.02
C ALA A 213 0.32 11.84 -9.69
N LEU A 214 0.08 12.36 -8.49
CA LEU A 214 -1.22 12.93 -8.11
C LEU A 214 -1.49 14.21 -8.91
N LYS A 215 -2.74 14.39 -9.36
CA LYS A 215 -3.18 15.66 -9.90
C LYS A 215 -3.12 16.73 -8.78
N PRO A 216 -2.40 17.84 -8.97
CA PRO A 216 -2.35 18.89 -7.96
C PRO A 216 -3.73 19.54 -7.79
N LEU A 217 -4.07 19.87 -6.54
CA LEU A 217 -5.36 20.49 -6.19
C LEU A 217 -5.44 21.95 -6.67
N THR A 218 -4.29 22.60 -6.82
CA THR A 218 -4.13 23.94 -7.39
C THR A 218 -3.26 23.86 -8.66
N PRO A 219 -3.51 24.70 -9.67
CA PRO A 219 -2.56 24.88 -10.76
C PRO A 219 -1.22 25.31 -10.17
N ILE A 220 -0.16 24.53 -10.41
CA ILE A 220 1.19 24.91 -10.02
C ILE A 220 1.81 25.56 -11.25
N GLU A 221 2.01 26.88 -11.20
CA GLU A 221 2.94 27.53 -12.12
C GLU A 221 4.35 27.11 -11.73
N TRP A 222 5.00 26.36 -12.62
CA TRP A 222 6.39 25.95 -12.44
C TRP A 222 7.25 26.76 -13.38
N GLU A 223 8.08 27.65 -12.84
CA GLU A 223 9.18 28.25 -13.57
C GLU A 223 10.44 27.39 -13.40
N ARG A 224 11.09 27.06 -14.53
CA ARG A 224 12.38 26.40 -14.50
C ARG A 224 13.37 27.35 -13.82
N PRO A 225 14.13 26.92 -12.78
CA PRO A 225 15.19 27.75 -12.22
C PRO A 225 16.11 28.22 -13.35
N ALA A 226 16.34 29.53 -13.44
CA ALA A 226 17.35 30.06 -14.34
C ALA A 226 18.70 29.45 -13.98
N LYS A 227 19.45 29.01 -15.00
CA LYS A 227 20.80 28.44 -14.84
C LYS A 227 21.75 29.45 -14.23
#